data_AF-A0A2H0HIC1-F1
#
_entry.id   AF-A0A2H0HIC1-F1
#
_cell.length_a   1.000
_cell.length_b   1.000
_cell.length_c   1.000
_cell.angle_alpha   90.00
_cell.angle_beta   90.00
_cell.angle_gamma   90.00
#
_symmetry.space_group_name_H-M   'P 1'
#
loop_
_entity.id
_entity.type
_entity.pdbx_description
1 polymer ?
#
loop_
_entity_poly.entity_id
_entity_poly.type
_entity_poly.pdbx_seq_one_letter_code
_entity_poly.pdbx_strand_id
1 'polypeptide(L)'
;FYDSSKVVKEGVLSIYDHASVAAFSFRLDTEVVVILVNTKNAVVNYTIPSDLGNTSWTEAISDVSITLSGELNLTPYEFLILKNN
;
A
#
# COMPACT_ATOMS: atom_id res chain seq x y z
N PHE A 1 13.66 -2.65 -3.85
CA PHE A 1 12.98 -1.55 -3.15
C PHE A 1 13.46 -1.35 -1.71
N TYR A 2 13.45 -2.39 -0.85
CA TYR A 2 13.85 -2.24 0.57
C TYR A 2 15.19 -1.53 0.77
N ASP A 3 16.24 -1.92 0.04
CA ASP A 3 17.57 -1.35 0.26
C ASP A 3 17.65 0.15 -0.05
N SER A 4 16.91 0.62 -1.05
CA SER A 4 16.89 2.01 -1.47
C SER A 4 15.88 2.88 -0.71
N SER A 5 15.04 2.31 0.16
CA SER A 5 13.97 3.04 0.85
C SER A 5 14.32 3.26 2.33
N LYS A 6 14.62 4.52 2.69
CA LYS A 6 14.77 4.91 4.10
C LYS A 6 13.44 4.81 4.85
N VAL A 7 12.34 5.17 4.21
CA VAL A 7 10.98 5.11 4.79
C VAL A 7 10.65 3.72 5.33
N VAL A 8 10.96 2.66 4.58
CA VAL A 8 10.68 1.28 5.03
C VAL A 8 11.64 0.83 6.12
N LYS A 9 12.85 1.39 6.19
CA LYS A 9 13.86 1.04 7.20
C LYS A 9 13.64 1.77 8.54
N GLU A 10 13.17 3.02 8.50
CA GLU A 10 13.20 3.93 9.65
C GLU A 10 11.83 4.57 9.96
N GLY A 11 10.84 4.39 9.09
CA GLY A 11 9.54 5.03 9.21
C GLY A 11 8.66 4.45 10.32
N VAL A 12 7.72 5.27 10.78
CA VAL A 12 6.70 4.88 11.75
C VAL A 12 5.66 3.99 11.07
N LEU A 13 5.44 2.80 11.62
CA LEU A 13 4.46 1.83 11.16
C LEU A 13 3.03 2.24 11.56
N SER A 14 2.10 2.21 10.61
CA SER A 14 0.64 2.27 10.85
C SER A 14 -0.03 1.04 10.23
N ILE A 15 -0.95 0.41 10.95
CA ILE A 15 -1.63 -0.82 10.52
C ILE A 15 -3.08 -0.51 10.18
N TYR A 16 -3.56 -1.05 9.06
CA TYR A 16 -4.97 -1.01 8.65
C TYR A 16 -5.55 -2.42 8.76
N ASP A 17 -6.27 -2.68 9.85
CA ASP A 17 -6.75 -4.03 10.17
C ASP A 17 -7.76 -4.54 9.14
N HIS A 18 -7.48 -5.73 8.59
CA HIS A 18 -8.40 -6.41 7.68
C HIS A 18 -8.22 -7.93 7.75
N ALA A 19 -9.32 -8.68 7.68
CA ALA A 19 -9.31 -10.15 7.86
C ALA A 19 -8.62 -10.91 6.71
N SER A 20 -8.49 -10.28 5.55
CA SER A 20 -7.99 -10.91 4.31
C SER A 20 -6.85 -10.15 3.65
N VAL A 21 -6.53 -8.94 4.11
CA VAL A 21 -5.51 -8.09 3.50
C VAL A 21 -4.55 -7.65 4.59
N ALA A 22 -3.26 -7.92 4.41
CA ALA A 22 -2.25 -7.28 5.24
C ALA A 22 -2.01 -5.88 4.65
N ALA A 23 -2.54 -4.86 5.33
CA ALA A 23 -2.45 -3.48 4.92
C ALA A 23 -1.75 -2.66 6.00
N PHE A 24 -0.67 -1.98 5.62
CA PHE A 24 0.10 -1.14 6.53
C PHE A 24 0.88 -0.09 5.75
N SER A 25 1.29 0.96 6.45
CA SER A 25 2.12 2.02 5.90
C SER A 25 3.31 2.33 6.81
N PHE A 26 4.37 2.84 6.19
CA PHE A 26 5.50 3.46 6.87
C PHE A 26 5.53 4.93 6.49
N ARG A 27 5.74 5.80 7.48
CA ARG A 27 5.91 7.25 7.26
C ARG A 27 7.23 7.74 7.86
N LEU A 28 7.98 8.49 7.07
CA LEU A 28 9.19 9.19 7.49
C LEU A 28 9.12 10.61 6.91
N ASP A 29 9.01 11.62 7.79
CA ASP A 29 8.76 13.01 7.41
C ASP A 29 7.55 13.14 6.46
N THR A 30 7.80 13.57 5.22
CA THR A 30 6.79 13.74 4.17
C THR A 30 6.65 12.53 3.27
N GLU A 31 7.54 11.54 3.39
CA GLU A 31 7.53 10.32 2.57
C GLU A 31 6.66 9.24 3.23
N VAL A 32 5.91 8.53 2.40
CA VAL A 32 4.99 7.47 2.81
C VAL A 32 5.12 6.30 1.86
N VAL A 33 5.23 5.11 2.43
CA VAL A 33 5.14 3.84 1.70
C VAL A 33 3.95 3.05 2.23
N VAL A 34 3.07 2.60 1.35
CA VAL A 34 1.92 1.75 1.66
C VAL A 34 2.17 0.36 1.08
N ILE A 35 1.88 -0.67 1.88
CA ILE A 35 1.95 -2.06 1.47
C ILE A 35 0.55 -2.65 1.62
N LEU A 36 0.03 -3.25 0.56
CA LEU A 36 -1.24 -3.96 0.53
C LEU A 36 -0.98 -5.37 -0.01
N VAL A 37 -1.36 -6.39 0.75
CA VAL A 37 -1.16 -7.79 0.34
C VAL A 37 -2.44 -8.58 0.56
N ASN A 38 -2.99 -9.16 -0.50
CA ASN A 38 -4.07 -10.13 -0.38
C ASN A 38 -3.50 -11.46 0.14
N THR A 39 -4.03 -11.94 1.27
CA THR A 39 -3.58 -13.19 1.90
C THR A 39 -4.45 -14.40 1.53
N LYS A 40 -5.39 -14.23 0.59
CA LYS A 40 -6.36 -15.25 0.17
C LYS A 40 -6.11 -15.71 -1.27
N ASN A 41 -6.45 -16.97 -1.53
CA ASN A 41 -6.56 -17.52 -2.88
C ASN A 41 -7.90 -17.15 -3.56
N ALA A 42 -8.31 -15.88 -3.44
CA ALA A 42 -9.56 -15.37 -3.99
C ALA A 42 -9.42 -13.85 -4.21
N VAL A 43 -10.25 -13.29 -5.10
CA VAL A 43 -10.33 -11.84 -5.24
C VAL A 43 -10.88 -11.22 -3.95
N VAL A 44 -10.20 -10.20 -3.42
CA VAL A 44 -10.65 -9.45 -2.25
C VAL A 44 -10.86 -8.00 -2.65
N ASN A 45 -12.07 -7.51 -2.39
CA ASN A 45 -12.39 -6.10 -2.58
C ASN A 45 -12.05 -5.33 -1.31
N TYR A 46 -10.97 -4.54 -1.34
CA TYR A 46 -10.44 -3.82 -0.20
C TYR A 46 -10.89 -2.36 -0.21
N THR A 47 -11.62 -1.93 0.81
CA THR A 47 -12.00 -0.53 0.99
C THR A 47 -10.78 0.30 1.38
N ILE A 48 -10.48 1.35 0.62
CA ILE A 48 -9.33 2.21 0.87
C ILE A 48 -9.59 3.09 2.10
N PRO A 49 -8.71 3.04 3.12
CA PRO A 49 -8.74 3.96 4.26
C PRO A 49 -8.73 5.43 3.82
N SER A 50 -9.46 6.29 4.52
CA SER A 50 -9.65 7.69 4.12
C SER A 50 -8.36 8.51 4.04
N ASP A 51 -7.34 8.14 4.81
CA ASP A 51 -6.02 8.75 4.83
C ASP A 51 -5.14 8.36 3.62
N LEU A 52 -5.51 7.30 2.90
CA LEU A 52 -4.85 6.84 1.68
C LEU A 52 -5.64 7.14 0.40
N GLY A 53 -6.89 7.57 0.54
CA GLY A 53 -7.82 7.80 -0.57
C GLY A 53 -7.61 9.15 -1.26
N ASN A 54 -7.94 9.19 -2.56
CA ASN A 54 -7.85 10.38 -3.41
C ASN A 54 -6.42 10.96 -3.50
N THR A 55 -5.41 10.12 -3.27
CA THR A 55 -4.00 10.47 -3.45
C THR A 55 -3.39 9.64 -4.57
N SER A 56 -2.48 10.26 -5.32
CA SER A 56 -1.70 9.59 -6.36
C SER A 56 -0.49 8.91 -5.75
N TRP A 57 -0.26 7.67 -6.15
CA TRP A 57 0.84 6.84 -5.73
C TRP A 57 1.61 6.33 -6.93
N THR A 58 2.86 5.93 -6.71
CA THR A 58 3.68 5.23 -7.69
C THR A 58 3.93 3.82 -7.16
N GLU A 59 3.63 2.81 -7.96
CA GLU A 59 3.97 1.43 -7.62
C GLU A 59 5.49 1.24 -7.71
N ALA A 60 6.09 0.72 -6.66
CA ALA A 60 7.53 0.81 -6.42
C ALA A 60 8.37 -0.19 -7.24
N ILE A 61 7.76 -1.18 -7.89
CA ILE A 61 8.43 -2.21 -8.68
C ILE A 61 8.32 -1.91 -10.18
N SER A 62 7.16 -1.41 -10.61
CA SER A 62 6.80 -1.15 -12.00
C SER A 62 6.88 0.33 -12.39
N ASP A 63 7.01 1.23 -11.40
CA ASP A 63 6.96 2.68 -11.54
C ASP A 63 5.68 3.18 -12.25
N VAL A 64 4.60 2.39 -12.19
CA VAL A 64 3.29 2.77 -12.71
C VAL A 64 2.55 3.63 -11.69
N SER A 65 2.01 4.76 -12.14
CA SER A 65 1.14 5.60 -11.31
C SER A 65 -0.21 4.91 -11.07
N ILE A 66 -0.66 4.90 -9.81
CA ILE A 66 -1.95 4.39 -9.37
C ILE A 66 -2.64 5.41 -8.46
N THR A 67 -3.94 5.58 -8.64
CA THR A 67 -4.77 6.36 -7.73
C THR A 67 -5.58 5.41 -6.86
N LEU A 68 -5.46 5.55 -5.54
CA LEU A 68 -6.31 4.80 -4.62
C LEU A 68 -7.59 5.59 -4.34
N SER A 69 -8.75 5.03 -4.66
CA SER A 69 -10.04 5.68 -4.43
C SER A 69 -11.15 4.66 -4.22
N GLY A 70 -11.93 4.81 -3.14
CA GLY A 70 -13.07 3.95 -2.85
C GLY A 70 -12.65 2.52 -2.52
N GLU A 71 -12.60 1.67 -3.53
CA GLU A 71 -12.32 0.25 -3.41
C GLU A 71 -11.23 -0.19 -4.39
N LEU A 72 -10.41 -1.14 -3.94
CA LEU A 72 -9.35 -1.76 -4.72
C LEU A 72 -9.57 -3.26 -4.80
N ASN A 73 -9.66 -3.78 -6.03
CA ASN A 73 -9.76 -5.21 -6.26
C ASN A 73 -8.36 -5.83 -6.26
N LEU A 74 -8.07 -6.66 -5.26
CA LEU A 74 -6.83 -7.42 -5.21
C LEU A 74 -7.09 -8.86 -5.66
N THR A 75 -6.40 -9.28 -6.71
CA THR A 75 -6.41 -10.66 -7.20
C THR A 75 -5.72 -11.61 -6.21
N PRO A 76 -5.89 -12.95 -6.34
CA PRO A 76 -5.30 -13.91 -5.41
C PRO A 76 -3.79 -13.68 -5.21
N TYR A 77 -3.38 -13.50 -3.95
CA TYR A 77 -1.99 -13.24 -3.56
C TYR A 77 -1.32 -12.00 -4.19
N GLU A 78 -2.12 -11.09 -4.74
CA GLU A 78 -1.61 -9.82 -5.24
C GLU A 78 -1.05 -8.98 -4.10
N PHE A 79 0.05 -8.30 -4.39
CA PHE A 79 0.62 -7.32 -3.50
C PHE A 79 0.97 -6.04 -4.27
N LEU A 80 0.83 -4.92 -3.58
CA LEU A 80 1.23 -3.60 -4.07
C LEU A 80 2.14 -2.96 -3.04
N ILE A 81 3.23 -2.36 -3.53
CA ILE A 81 4.11 -1.51 -2.74
C ILE A 81 4.04 -0.12 -3.36
N LEU A 82 3.47 0.84 -2.65
CA LEU A 82 3.15 2.15 -3.17
C LEU A 82 3.99 3.20 -2.46
N LYS A 83 4.65 4.08 -3.20
CA LYS A 83 5.36 5.25 -2.66
C LYS A 83 4.67 6.52 -3.11
N ASN A 84 4.61 7.54 -2.24
CA ASN A 84 4.23 8.87 -2.71
C ASN A 84 5.36 9.47 -3.55
N ASN A 85 4.99 10.33 -4.50
CA ASN A 85 5.94 11.11 -5.29
C ASN A 85 6.51 12.27 -4.48
#